data_AF-A0A182WUS4-F1
#
_entry.id   AF-A0A182WUS4-F1
#
_cell.length_a   1.000
_cell.length_b   1.000
_cell.length_c   1.000
_cell.angle_alpha   90.00
_cell.angle_beta   90.00
_cell.angle_gamma   90.00
#
_symmetry.space_group_name_H-M   'P 1'
#
loop_
_entity.id
_entity.type
_entity.pdbx_description
1 polymer ?
#
loop_
_entity_poly.entity_id
_entity_poly.type
_entity_poly.pdbx_seq_one_letter_code
_entity_poly.pdbx_strand_id
1 'polypeptide(L)'
;MLRDMSENTGKTIRNFIRMREDDFEYLLSMLTEQISKQNTNMRLAVTPRERLLITLRYLATGDSYISLEYMFRLPKKAEEWKEISDGFERKFGFPHAI
;
A
#
# COMPACT_ATOMS: atom_id res chain seq x y z
N MET A 1 3.09 -6.57 5.86
CA MET A 1 2.98 -5.23 6.48
C MET A 1 1.54 -4.98 6.92
N LEU A 2 0.58 -4.58 6.06
CA LEU A 2 -0.82 -4.41 6.52
C LEU A 2 -1.54 -5.73 6.85
N ARG A 3 -1.07 -6.85 6.28
CA ARG A 3 -1.52 -8.21 6.63
C ARG A 3 -0.99 -8.72 7.98
N ASP A 4 0.04 -8.10 8.55
CA ASP A 4 0.70 -8.57 9.79
C ASP A 4 0.26 -7.75 11.02
N MET A 5 -0.68 -6.82 10.86
CA MET A 5 -1.18 -5.94 11.92
C MET A 5 -2.39 -6.57 12.64
N SER A 6 -2.32 -7.85 13.04
CA SER A 6 -3.38 -8.48 13.82
C SER A 6 -3.09 -8.41 15.32
N GLU A 7 -4.12 -8.01 16.08
CA GLU A 7 -4.30 -8.03 17.54
C GLU A 7 -4.10 -6.71 18.33
N ASN A 8 -3.49 -5.66 17.76
CA ASN A 8 -3.46 -4.31 18.39
C ASN A 8 -3.73 -3.16 17.39
N THR A 9 -4.60 -3.44 16.43
CA THR A 9 -4.80 -2.68 15.19
C THR A 9 -5.37 -1.28 15.42
N GLY A 10 -6.36 -1.11 16.29
CA GLY A 10 -7.03 0.18 16.53
C GLY A 10 -6.14 1.26 17.16
N LYS A 11 -5.34 0.90 18.19
CA LYS A 11 -4.36 1.84 18.79
C LYS A 11 -3.25 2.20 17.81
N THR A 12 -2.83 1.24 17.00
CA THR A 12 -1.73 1.45 16.06
C THR A 12 -2.16 2.31 14.88
N ILE A 13 -3.35 2.09 14.31
CA ILE A 13 -3.93 2.96 13.28
C ILE A 13 -4.13 4.36 13.83
N ARG A 14 -4.70 4.49 15.03
CA ARG A 14 -4.92 5.81 15.66
C ARG A 14 -3.61 6.60 15.81
N ASN A 15 -2.52 5.97 16.23
CA ASN A 15 -1.22 6.64 16.29
C ASN A 15 -0.63 6.89 14.89
N PHE A 16 -0.97 6.04 13.92
CA PHE A 16 -0.43 6.12 12.57
C PHE A 16 -1.06 7.26 11.74
N ILE A 17 -2.38 7.46 11.84
CA ILE A 17 -3.13 8.49 11.09
C ILE A 17 -3.70 9.61 11.98
N ARG A 18 -3.45 9.58 13.30
CA ARG A 18 -3.95 10.58 14.29
C ARG A 18 -5.47 10.77 14.26
N MET A 19 -6.22 9.72 13.92
CA MET A 19 -7.67 9.73 13.72
C MET A 19 -8.32 8.56 14.48
N ARG A 20 -9.57 8.71 14.93
CA ARG A 20 -10.32 7.58 15.50
C ARG A 20 -10.67 6.57 14.41
N GLU A 21 -10.80 5.31 14.80
CA GLU A 21 -11.14 4.23 13.88
C GLU A 21 -12.51 4.44 13.24
N ASP A 22 -13.51 4.88 14.01
CA ASP A 22 -14.87 5.14 13.51
C ASP A 22 -14.89 6.24 12.43
N ASP A 23 -14.12 7.31 12.62
CA ASP A 23 -14.00 8.39 11.64
C ASP A 23 -13.32 7.89 10.36
N PHE A 24 -12.33 7.00 10.49
CA PHE A 24 -11.67 6.37 9.36
C PHE A 24 -12.62 5.47 8.57
N GLU A 25 -13.40 4.61 9.23
CA GLU A 25 -14.39 3.75 8.57
C GLU A 25 -15.49 4.59 7.89
N TYR A 26 -15.92 5.68 8.53
CA TYR A 26 -16.87 6.60 7.93
C TYR A 26 -16.33 7.22 6.64
N LEU A 27 -15.11 7.77 6.66
CA LEU A 27 -14.45 8.31 5.47
C LEU A 27 -14.23 7.23 4.40
N LEU A 28 -13.83 6.02 4.81
CA LEU A 28 -13.66 4.89 3.90
C LEU A 28 -14.97 4.56 3.20
N SER A 29 -16.08 4.50 3.92
CA SER A 29 -17.40 4.21 3.32
C SER A 29 -17.80 5.23 2.24
N MET A 30 -17.55 6.52 2.48
CA MET A 30 -17.87 7.59 1.52
C MET A 30 -16.95 7.59 0.30
N LEU A 31 -15.67 7.25 0.49
CA LEU A 31 -14.66 7.36 -0.56
C LEU A 31 -14.45 6.05 -1.33
N THR A 32 -14.92 4.91 -0.81
CA THR A 32 -14.62 3.58 -1.37
C THR A 32 -14.90 3.50 -2.86
N GLU A 33 -16.05 3.99 -3.32
CA GLU A 33 -16.40 3.93 -4.74
C GLU A 33 -15.46 4.79 -5.60
N GLN A 34 -15.10 5.99 -5.13
CA GLN A 34 -14.24 6.94 -5.84
C GLN A 34 -12.78 6.49 -5.88
N ILE A 35 -12.32 5.86 -4.81
CA ILE A 35 -10.94 5.38 -4.67
C ILE A 35 -10.83 3.88 -4.94
N SER A 36 -11.84 3.22 -5.51
CA SER A 36 -11.67 1.83 -5.95
C SER A 36 -10.90 1.76 -7.26
N LYS A 37 -10.05 0.74 -7.39
CA LYS A 37 -9.35 0.44 -8.65
C LYS A 37 -9.55 -1.04 -8.94
N GLN A 38 -9.55 -1.39 -10.22
CA GLN A 38 -9.72 -2.75 -10.67
C GLN A 38 -8.38 -3.49 -10.67
N ASN A 39 -8.42 -4.78 -10.36
CA ASN A 39 -7.28 -5.65 -10.56
C ASN A 39 -6.96 -5.74 -12.05
N THR A 40 -5.69 -5.78 -12.39
CA THR A 40 -5.23 -6.04 -13.75
C THR A 40 -4.50 -7.37 -13.81
N ASN A 41 -4.24 -7.89 -15.01
CA ASN A 41 -3.46 -9.11 -15.19
C ASN A 41 -2.03 -8.99 -14.62
N MET A 42 -1.49 -7.76 -14.59
CA MET A 42 -0.12 -7.50 -14.12
C MET A 42 -0.04 -7.27 -12.61
N ARG A 43 -1.11 -6.75 -11.98
CA ARG A 43 -1.08 -6.34 -10.56
C ARG A 43 -2.48 -6.29 -9.94
N LEU A 44 -2.55 -6.75 -8.69
CA LEU A 44 -3.70 -6.49 -7.82
C LEU A 44 -3.77 -5.01 -7.41
N ALA A 45 -4.96 -4.44 -7.47
CA ALA A 45 -5.21 -3.09 -7.03
C ALA A 45 -4.91 -2.94 -5.54
N VAL A 46 -4.31 -1.80 -5.17
CA VAL A 46 -4.23 -1.40 -3.75
C VAL A 46 -5.65 -1.22 -3.26
N THR A 47 -6.00 -1.84 -2.13
CA THR A 47 -7.38 -1.74 -1.64
C THR A 47 -7.73 -0.29 -1.27
N PRO A 48 -9.01 0.11 -1.32
CA PRO A 48 -9.46 1.44 -0.88
C PRO A 48 -8.97 1.78 0.53
N ARG A 49 -9.02 0.80 1.44
CA ARG A 49 -8.56 0.94 2.84
C ARG A 49 -7.09 1.28 2.92
N GLU A 50 -6.24 0.49 2.27
CA GLU A 50 -4.79 0.72 2.27
C GLU A 50 -4.47 2.08 1.65
N ARG A 51 -5.15 2.44 0.56
CA ARG A 51 -4.93 3.72 -0.12
C ARG A 51 -5.29 4.91 0.75
N LEU A 52 -6.46 4.87 1.39
CA LEU A 52 -6.89 5.92 2.32
C LEU A 52 -5.93 6.03 3.50
N LEU A 53 -5.48 4.91 4.06
CA LEU A 53 -4.51 4.89 5.16
C LEU A 53 -3.19 5.56 4.77
N ILE A 54 -2.66 5.29 3.58
CA ILE A 54 -1.43 5.90 3.06
C ILE A 54 -1.60 7.41 2.90
N THR A 55 -2.72 7.83 2.30
CA THR A 55 -3.03 9.24 2.10
C THR A 55 -3.14 9.98 3.43
N LEU A 56 -3.88 9.43 4.40
CA LEU A 56 -4.04 10.04 5.71
C LEU A 56 -2.72 10.07 6.49
N ARG A 57 -1.88 9.03 6.36
CA ARG A 57 -0.53 9.03 6.94
C ARG A 57 0.30 10.18 6.39
N TYR A 58 0.35 10.33 5.06
CA TYR A 58 1.05 11.41 4.39
C TYR A 58 0.58 12.79 4.90
N LEU A 59 -0.74 13.00 4.95
CA LEU A 59 -1.33 14.25 5.42
C LEU A 59 -1.06 14.52 6.91
N ALA A 60 -1.03 13.49 7.74
CA ALA A 60 -0.84 13.62 9.19
C ALA A 60 0.62 13.87 9.59
N THR A 61 1.60 13.36 8.83
CA THR A 61 3.04 13.52 9.14
C THR A 61 3.75 14.55 8.29
N GLY A 62 3.23 14.88 7.10
CA GLY A 62 3.96 15.69 6.12
C GLY A 62 5.23 15.02 5.60
N ASP A 63 5.33 13.69 5.75
CA ASP A 63 6.48 12.90 5.30
C ASP A 63 6.72 13.04 3.79
N SER A 64 7.96 12.89 3.37
CA SER A 64 8.27 12.80 1.94
C SER A 64 7.76 11.49 1.34
N TYR A 65 7.49 11.48 0.03
CA TYR A 65 7.14 10.25 -0.69
C TYR A 65 8.19 9.14 -0.50
N ILE A 66 9.47 9.51 -0.37
CA ILE A 66 10.59 8.59 -0.13
C ILE A 66 10.44 7.89 1.24
N SER A 67 10.03 8.62 2.28
CA SER A 67 9.75 8.06 3.62
C SER A 67 8.63 7.02 3.57
N LEU A 68 7.58 7.29 2.81
CA LEU A 68 6.48 6.35 2.59
C LEU A 68 6.91 5.13 1.78
N GLU A 69 7.74 5.31 0.75
CA GLU A 69 8.29 4.22 -0.07
C GLU A 69 9.04 3.18 0.77
N TYR A 70 9.84 3.64 1.74
CA TYR A 70 10.51 2.74 2.70
C TYR A 70 9.53 1.88 3.51
N MET A 71 8.31 2.37 3.76
CA MET A 71 7.26 1.61 4.44
C MET A 71 6.61 0.55 3.55
N PHE A 72 6.62 0.73 2.22
CA PHE A 72 6.02 -0.21 1.26
C PHE A 72 6.99 -1.28 0.74
N ARG A 73 8.22 -1.33 1.27
CA ARG A 73 9.23 -2.37 0.99
C ARG A 73 9.50 -2.53 -0.51
N LEU A 74 9.77 -1.42 -1.21
CA LEU A 74 10.32 -1.54 -2.56
C LEU A 74 11.72 -2.18 -2.51
N PRO A 75 12.07 -2.98 -3.54
CA PRO A 75 13.40 -3.56 -3.66
C PRO A 75 14.47 -2.47 -3.66
N LYS A 76 15.52 -2.66 -2.84
CA LYS A 76 16.55 -1.62 -2.64
C LYS A 76 17.80 -1.85 -3.46
N LYS A 77 17.98 -3.08 -3.96
CA LYS A 77 19.17 -3.52 -4.67
C LYS A 77 18.82 -3.95 -6.09
N ALA A 78 19.76 -3.79 -7.01
CA ALA A 78 19.57 -4.18 -8.40
C ALA A 78 19.27 -5.69 -8.53
N GLU A 79 19.85 -6.50 -7.64
CA GLU A 79 19.64 -7.95 -7.61
C GLU A 79 18.19 -8.32 -7.26
N GLU A 80 17.58 -7.60 -6.31
CA GLU A 80 16.18 -7.84 -5.92
C GLU A 80 15.22 -7.45 -7.06
N TRP A 81 15.52 -6.38 -7.80
CA TRP A 81 14.77 -6.02 -9.01
C TRP A 81 14.93 -7.06 -10.11
N LYS A 82 16.13 -7.61 -10.27
CA LYS A 82 16.41 -8.67 -11.25
C LYS A 82 15.62 -9.94 -10.93
N GLU A 83 15.54 -10.35 -9.66
CA GLU A 83 14.73 -11.50 -9.24
C GLU A 83 13.24 -11.32 -9.57
N ILE A 84 12.71 -10.10 -9.44
CA ILE A 84 11.33 -9.80 -9.79
C ILE A 84 11.16 -9.84 -11.31
N SER A 85 12.11 -9.27 -12.07
CA SER A 85 12.09 -9.28 -13.53
C SER A 85 12.11 -10.71 -14.09
N ASP A 86 13.01 -11.55 -13.57
CA ASP A 86 13.08 -12.98 -13.89
C ASP A 86 11.79 -13.71 -13.48
N GLY A 87 11.12 -13.25 -12.42
CA GLY A 87 9.79 -13.73 -12.01
C GLY A 87 8.70 -13.40 -13.02
N PHE A 88 8.72 -12.19 -13.59
CA PHE A 88 7.79 -11.79 -14.66
C PHE A 88 8.01 -12.60 -15.93
N GLU A 89 9.26 -12.81 -16.33
CA GLU A 89 9.59 -13.61 -17.51
C GLU A 89 9.07 -15.05 -17.36
N ARG A 90 9.38 -15.71 -16.23
CA ARG A 90 8.96 -17.10 -16.01
C ARG A 90 7.44 -17.27 -15.91
N LYS A 91 6.75 -16.33 -15.26
CA LYS A 91 5.32 -16.47 -14.96
C LYS A 91 4.42 -15.96 -16.08
N PHE A 92 4.86 -14.94 -16.81
CA PHE A 92 4.02 -14.23 -17.77
C PHE A 92 4.65 -14.12 -19.17
N GLY A 93 5.87 -14.60 -19.38
CA GLY A 93 6.54 -14.57 -20.68
C GLY A 93 7.01 -13.18 -21.11
N PHE A 94 7.17 -12.25 -20.15
CA PHE A 94 7.66 -10.90 -20.42
C PHE A 94 9.13 -10.76 -19.99
N PRO A 95 10.10 -10.96 -20.91
CA PRO A 95 11.50 -10.76 -20.60
C PRO A 95 11.79 -9.27 -20.33
N HIS A 96 12.70 -9.00 -19.40
CA HIS A 96 13.12 -7.65 -19.02
C HIS A 96 12.00 -6.73 -18.50
N ALA A 97 10.91 -7.30 -17.97
CA ALA A 97 9.86 -6.50 -17.35
C ALA A 97 10.33 -6.00 -15.97
N ILE A 98 10.84 -4.77 -15.91
CA ILE A 98 10.94 -3.82 -14.77
C ILE A 98 11.76 -2.60 -15.19
#